data_AF-A0A957WFZ5-F1
#
_entry.id   AF-A0A957WFZ5-F1
#
_cell.length_a   1.000
_cell.length_b   1.000
_cell.length_c   1.000
_cell.angle_alpha   90.00
_cell.angle_beta   90.00
_cell.angle_gamma   90.00
#
_symmetry.space_group_name_H-M   'P 1'
#
loop_
_entity.id
_entity.type
_entity.pdbx_description
1 polymer ?
#
loop_
_entity_poly.entity_id
_entity_poly.type
_entity_poly.pdbx_seq_one_letter_code
_entity_poly.pdbx_strand_id
1 'polypeptide(L)'
;MVIEEHISLLEDLLGQWQTKIGPDYTGYKHHVYRMINFCLALHKCQREEREKIIIAGCFHDLGIWASDTFDYLPPSMALARAYLEQNQLEAWAPEIERMIGEHHKLRKYRDERFPLVEVFRRGDLVDFSLGLVTCGLPRSYIRRVKHRFPNAGFHKRLVQLELGWFAGHPLNPAPVFKW
;
A
#
# COMPACT_ATOMS: atom_id res chain seq x y z
N MET A 1 12.29 17.64 -1.50
CA MET A 1 11.78 16.28 -1.22
C MET A 1 12.74 15.29 -1.86
N VAL A 2 13.43 14.52 -1.02
CA VAL A 2 14.37 13.45 -1.40
C VAL A 2 13.54 12.22 -1.78
N ILE A 3 14.04 11.42 -2.72
CA ILE A 3 13.44 10.13 -3.07
C ILE A 3 14.25 9.04 -2.38
N GLU A 4 13.58 8.21 -1.59
CA GLU A 4 14.15 7.01 -0.99
C GLU A 4 14.21 5.94 -2.07
N GLU A 5 15.43 5.71 -2.57
CA GLU A 5 15.71 4.80 -3.69
C GLU A 5 16.02 3.37 -3.24
N HIS A 6 16.39 3.20 -1.97
CA HIS A 6 16.66 1.92 -1.36
C HIS A 6 16.09 1.90 0.05
N ILE A 7 15.16 0.99 0.30
CA ILE A 7 14.52 0.80 1.60
C ILE A 7 14.78 -0.63 2.03
N SER A 8 15.85 -0.87 2.81
CA SER A 8 16.31 -2.22 3.14
C SER A 8 15.21 -3.07 3.78
N LEU A 9 14.46 -2.51 4.74
CA LEU A 9 13.31 -3.20 5.34
C LEU A 9 12.26 -3.62 4.29
N LEU A 10 11.98 -2.80 3.29
CA LEU A 10 11.03 -3.17 2.23
C LEU A 10 11.58 -4.31 1.38
N GLU A 11 12.85 -4.23 0.98
CA GLU A 11 13.48 -5.27 0.16
C GLU A 11 13.51 -6.62 0.90
N ASP A 12 13.84 -6.60 2.19
CA ASP A 12 13.90 -7.81 3.03
C ASP A 12 12.52 -8.44 3.22
N LEU A 13 11.49 -7.62 3.47
CA LEU A 13 10.11 -8.11 3.65
C LEU A 13 9.51 -8.58 2.34
N LEU A 14 9.49 -7.72 1.32
CA LEU A 14 8.81 -8.01 0.06
C LEU A 14 9.56 -9.06 -0.75
N GLY A 15 10.88 -9.16 -0.62
CA GLY A 15 11.72 -10.18 -1.27
C GLY A 15 11.28 -11.61 -0.95
N GLN A 16 10.80 -11.87 0.27
CA GLN A 16 10.28 -13.18 0.68
C GLN A 16 9.05 -13.62 -0.13
N TRP A 17 8.32 -12.66 -0.71
CA TRP A 17 7.10 -12.90 -1.47
C TRP A 17 7.32 -12.92 -2.98
N GLN A 18 8.55 -12.71 -3.46
CA GLN A 18 8.86 -12.59 -4.88
C GLN A 18 8.35 -13.79 -5.69
N THR A 19 8.60 -15.02 -5.22
CA THR A 19 8.13 -16.24 -5.90
C THR A 19 6.60 -16.34 -5.92
N LYS A 20 5.93 -15.92 -4.83
CA LYS A 20 4.47 -16.01 -4.70
C LYS A 20 3.76 -14.97 -5.56
N ILE A 21 4.29 -13.75 -5.63
CA ILE A 21 3.76 -12.66 -6.47
C ILE A 21 4.07 -12.92 -7.96
N GLY A 22 5.22 -13.52 -8.25
CA GLY A 22 5.60 -13.94 -9.60
C GLY A 22 5.75 -12.76 -10.56
N PRO A 23 5.14 -12.80 -11.77
CA PRO A 23 5.31 -11.77 -12.80
C PRO A 23 4.91 -10.35 -12.36
N ASP A 24 4.00 -10.23 -11.39
CA ASP A 24 3.50 -8.94 -10.90
C ASP A 24 4.48 -8.27 -9.91
N TYR A 25 5.55 -8.97 -9.49
CA TYR A 25 6.42 -8.56 -8.39
C TYR A 25 7.02 -7.18 -8.59
N THR A 26 7.59 -6.91 -9.77
CA THR A 26 8.18 -5.60 -10.08
C THR A 26 7.15 -4.49 -10.04
N GLY A 27 5.96 -4.73 -10.59
CA GLY A 27 4.84 -3.79 -10.56
C GLY A 27 4.43 -3.45 -9.13
N TYR A 28 4.21 -4.48 -8.32
CA TYR A 28 3.80 -4.30 -6.93
C TYR A 28 4.89 -3.61 -6.10
N LYS A 29 6.14 -4.08 -6.18
CA LYS A 29 7.28 -3.45 -5.51
C LYS A 29 7.39 -1.97 -5.86
N HIS A 30 7.31 -1.62 -7.14
CA HIS A 30 7.39 -0.21 -7.54
C HIS A 30 6.22 0.61 -7.01
N HIS A 31 5.01 0.06 -6.98
CA HIS A 31 3.87 0.72 -6.33
C HIS A 31 4.14 1.01 -4.85
N VAL A 32 4.61 0.01 -4.09
CA VAL A 32 4.96 0.19 -2.68
C VAL A 32 6.03 1.28 -2.49
N TYR A 33 7.08 1.28 -3.33
CA TYR A 33 8.09 2.35 -3.33
C TYR A 33 7.52 3.75 -3.58
N ARG A 34 6.62 3.90 -4.56
CA ARG A 34 5.98 5.18 -4.86
C ARG A 34 5.14 5.65 -3.68
N MET A 35 4.30 4.77 -3.15
CA MET A 35 3.42 5.04 -2.02
C MET A 35 4.21 5.44 -0.76
N ILE A 36 5.28 4.71 -0.40
CA ILE A 36 6.13 5.06 0.75
C ILE A 36 6.76 6.44 0.54
N ASN A 37 7.31 6.72 -0.64
CA ASN A 37 7.89 8.02 -0.96
C ASN A 37 6.86 9.17 -0.90
N PHE A 38 5.60 8.91 -1.23
CA PHE A 38 4.52 9.89 -1.08
C PHE A 38 4.17 10.10 0.40
N CYS A 39 4.06 9.03 1.19
CA CYS A 39 3.80 9.13 2.63
C CYS A 39 4.88 9.95 3.35
N LEU A 40 6.17 9.66 3.08
CA LEU A 40 7.31 10.36 3.69
C LEU A 40 7.41 11.83 3.25
N ALA A 41 6.86 12.18 2.08
CA ALA A 41 6.79 13.56 1.62
C ALA A 41 5.58 14.32 2.16
N LEU A 42 4.50 13.62 2.51
CA LEU A 42 3.28 14.17 3.09
C LEU A 42 3.40 14.39 4.60
N HIS A 43 4.23 13.60 5.28
CA HIS A 43 4.38 13.62 6.72
C HIS A 43 5.83 13.44 7.14
N LYS A 44 6.31 14.31 8.04
CA LYS A 44 7.67 14.20 8.61
C LYS A 44 7.67 13.09 9.66
N CYS A 45 7.93 11.87 9.21
CA CYS A 45 7.89 10.68 10.04
C CYS A 45 9.11 10.60 10.97
N GLN A 46 8.87 10.21 12.22
CA GLN A 46 9.88 9.63 13.11
C GLN A 46 10.27 8.24 12.62
N ARG A 47 11.32 7.67 13.23
CA ARG A 47 11.83 6.35 12.86
C ARG A 47 10.76 5.25 12.92
N GLU A 48 10.01 5.18 14.02
CA GLU A 48 8.92 4.21 14.18
C GLU A 48 7.82 4.38 13.12
N GLU A 49 7.39 5.62 12.87
CA GLU A 49 6.34 5.90 11.88
C GLU A 49 6.77 5.50 10.47
N ARG A 50 8.05 5.74 10.12
CA ARG A 50 8.64 5.28 8.87
C ARG A 50 8.61 3.75 8.77
N GLU A 51 9.00 3.04 9.83
CA GLU A 51 8.97 1.57 9.86
C GLU A 51 7.53 1.04 9.70
N LYS A 52 6.55 1.61 10.41
CA LYS A 52 5.13 1.26 10.27
C LYS A 52 4.60 1.46 8.85
N ILE A 53 4.93 2.56 8.20
CA ILE A 53 4.55 2.84 6.80
C ILE A 53 5.16 1.81 5.85
N ILE A 54 6.42 1.42 6.06
CA ILE A 54 7.10 0.42 5.23
C ILE A 54 6.45 -0.96 5.39
N ILE A 55 6.18 -1.37 6.63
CA ILE A 55 5.52 -2.65 6.94
C ILE A 55 4.13 -2.67 6.32
N ALA A 56 3.30 -1.67 6.58
CA ALA A 56 1.97 -1.57 5.98
C ALA A 56 2.04 -1.55 4.44
N GLY A 57 3.00 -0.81 3.87
CA GLY A 57 3.23 -0.77 2.44
C GLY A 57 3.53 -2.14 1.84
N CYS A 58 4.36 -2.93 2.50
CA CYS A 58 4.67 -4.29 2.05
C CYS A 58 3.45 -5.22 2.03
N PHE A 59 2.53 -5.05 2.99
CA PHE A 59 1.43 -6.01 3.21
C PHE A 59 0.09 -5.58 2.61
N HIS A 60 -0.18 -4.29 2.37
CA HIS A 60 -1.56 -3.79 2.17
C HIS A 60 -2.36 -4.43 1.03
N ASP A 61 -1.67 -4.80 -0.05
CA ASP A 61 -2.23 -5.43 -1.26
C ASP A 61 -1.73 -6.87 -1.42
N LEU A 62 -0.85 -7.35 -0.52
CA LEU A 62 -0.16 -8.63 -0.66
C LEU A 62 -1.11 -9.82 -0.67
N GLY A 63 -2.26 -9.68 0.00
CA GLY A 63 -3.34 -10.67 0.00
C GLY A 63 -3.85 -11.01 -1.40
N ILE A 64 -3.68 -10.13 -2.39
CA ILE A 64 -4.02 -10.39 -3.80
C ILE A 64 -3.35 -11.68 -4.27
N TRP A 65 -2.04 -11.77 -4.06
CA TRP A 65 -1.24 -12.91 -4.53
C TRP A 65 -1.12 -13.99 -3.48
N ALA A 66 -1.01 -13.62 -2.20
CA ALA A 66 -0.84 -14.59 -1.12
C ALA A 66 -2.07 -15.50 -0.98
N SER A 67 -3.26 -14.96 -1.18
CA SER A 67 -4.54 -15.66 -1.02
C SER A 67 -5.35 -15.80 -2.32
N ASP A 68 -4.80 -15.39 -3.46
CA ASP A 68 -5.43 -15.51 -4.80
C ASP A 68 -6.87 -14.96 -4.84
N THR A 69 -7.06 -13.74 -4.32
CA THR A 69 -8.37 -13.11 -4.14
C THR A 69 -8.33 -11.61 -4.39
N PHE A 70 -9.44 -11.01 -4.85
CA PHE A 70 -9.59 -9.57 -4.93
C PHE A 70 -10.20 -8.94 -3.67
N ASP A 71 -10.81 -9.74 -2.77
CA ASP A 71 -11.16 -9.30 -1.41
C ASP A 71 -9.98 -9.49 -0.46
N TYR A 72 -8.88 -8.79 -0.76
CA TYR A 72 -7.59 -9.05 -0.16
C TYR A 72 -7.33 -8.30 1.15
N LEU A 73 -8.20 -7.38 1.59
CA LEU A 73 -7.95 -6.59 2.80
C LEU A 73 -7.84 -7.49 4.05
N PRO A 74 -8.77 -8.43 4.32
CA PRO A 74 -8.62 -9.35 5.45
C PRO A 74 -7.33 -10.19 5.41
N PRO A 75 -6.96 -10.89 4.31
CA PRO A 75 -5.71 -11.66 4.30
C PRO A 75 -4.47 -10.76 4.39
N SER A 76 -4.50 -9.55 3.82
CA SER A 76 -3.38 -8.59 3.94
C SER A 76 -3.16 -8.14 5.39
N MET A 77 -4.23 -7.85 6.12
CA MET A 77 -4.14 -7.54 7.56
C MET A 77 -3.64 -8.74 8.36
N ALA A 78 -4.11 -9.95 8.05
CA ALA A 78 -3.66 -11.17 8.74
C ALA A 78 -2.15 -11.43 8.54
N LEU A 79 -1.63 -11.22 7.32
CA LEU A 79 -0.20 -11.33 7.03
C LEU A 79 0.62 -10.28 7.79
N ALA A 80 0.15 -9.03 7.82
CA ALA A 80 0.80 -7.97 8.59
C ALA A 80 0.81 -8.28 10.09
N ARG A 81 -0.31 -8.73 10.65
CA ARG A 81 -0.41 -9.14 12.06
C ARG A 81 0.56 -10.27 12.38
N ALA A 82 0.59 -11.33 11.57
CA ALA A 82 1.50 -12.45 11.78
C ALA A 82 2.97 -12.01 11.77
N TYR A 83 3.34 -11.10 10.86
CA TYR A 83 4.67 -10.50 10.86
C TYR A 83 4.96 -9.72 12.14
N LEU A 84 4.02 -8.90 12.61
CA LEU A 84 4.19 -8.10 13.83
C LEU A 84 4.35 -8.98 15.08
N GLU A 85 3.55 -10.03 15.21
CA GLU A 85 3.64 -11.01 16.30
C GLU A 85 5.00 -11.73 16.30
N GLN A 86 5.45 -12.19 15.14
CA GLN A 86 6.75 -12.87 15.01
C GLN A 86 7.95 -11.97 15.37
N ASN A 87 7.78 -10.65 15.28
CA ASN A 87 8.82 -9.66 15.51
C ASN A 87 8.64 -8.86 16.81
N GLN A 88 7.69 -9.24 17.68
CA GLN A 88 7.42 -8.56 18.96
C GLN A 88 7.02 -7.08 18.78
N LEU A 89 6.23 -6.80 17.73
CA LEU A 89 5.72 -5.48 17.35
C LEU A 89 4.18 -5.40 17.42
N GLU A 90 3.55 -6.23 18.25
CA GLU A 90 2.09 -6.36 18.36
C GLU A 90 1.40 -5.04 18.70
N ALA A 91 2.08 -4.17 19.45
CA ALA A 91 1.60 -2.84 19.79
C ALA A 91 1.34 -1.95 18.56
N TRP A 92 1.94 -2.25 17.41
CA TRP A 92 1.76 -1.51 16.15
C TRP A 92 0.58 -2.01 15.32
N ALA A 93 0.06 -3.21 15.63
CA ALA A 93 -1.00 -3.85 14.85
C ALA A 93 -2.25 -2.97 14.70
N PRO A 94 -2.77 -2.28 15.76
CA PRO A 94 -3.95 -1.45 15.62
C PRO A 94 -3.83 -0.37 14.54
N GLU A 95 -2.68 0.27 14.39
CA GLU A 95 -2.48 1.33 13.40
C GLU A 95 -2.20 0.75 12.01
N ILE A 96 -1.37 -0.30 11.92
CA ILE A 96 -1.01 -0.95 10.64
C ILE A 96 -2.23 -1.60 9.99
N GLU A 97 -3.06 -2.30 10.75
CA GLU A 97 -4.28 -2.89 10.22
C GLU A 97 -5.26 -1.83 9.74
N ARG A 98 -5.28 -0.64 10.35
CA ARG A 98 -6.12 0.47 9.85
C ARG A 98 -5.54 1.15 8.62
N MET A 99 -4.22 1.26 8.50
CA MET A 99 -3.59 1.67 7.25
C MET A 99 -4.00 0.74 6.11
N ILE A 100 -3.92 -0.57 6.33
CA ILE A 100 -4.33 -1.58 5.33
C ILE A 100 -5.84 -1.59 5.12
N GLY A 101 -6.66 -1.59 6.17
CA GLY A 101 -8.11 -1.72 6.02
C GLY A 101 -8.81 -0.49 5.44
N GLU A 102 -8.21 0.70 5.56
CA GLU A 102 -8.84 1.98 5.22
C GLU A 102 -8.09 2.75 4.11
N HIS A 103 -7.06 2.19 3.44
CA HIS A 103 -6.31 2.94 2.41
C HIS A 103 -7.15 3.37 1.21
N HIS A 104 -8.20 2.61 0.87
CA HIS A 104 -9.18 2.98 -0.15
C HIS A 104 -10.37 3.78 0.38
N LYS A 105 -10.34 4.24 1.64
CA LYS A 105 -11.44 5.02 2.20
C LYS A 105 -11.67 6.30 1.39
N LEU A 106 -12.91 6.52 0.98
CA LEU A 106 -13.28 7.66 0.13
C LEU A 106 -13.17 9.00 0.88
N ARG A 107 -13.45 8.99 2.19
CA ARG A 107 -13.41 10.16 3.06
C ARG A 107 -12.13 10.17 3.88
N LYS A 108 -11.73 11.38 4.30
CA LYS A 108 -10.63 11.57 5.25
C LYS A 108 -10.82 10.69 6.49
N TYR A 109 -9.77 9.97 6.87
CA TYR A 109 -9.70 9.29 8.15
C TYR A 109 -9.46 10.32 9.28
N ARG A 110 -10.22 10.24 10.37
CA ARG A 110 -10.30 11.31 11.40
C ARG A 110 -9.85 10.88 12.80
N ASP A 111 -9.57 9.60 13.03
CA ASP A 111 -9.14 9.15 14.36
C ASP A 111 -7.68 9.59 14.60
N GLU A 112 -7.51 10.57 15.47
CA GLU A 112 -6.20 11.17 15.76
C GLU A 112 -5.26 10.23 16.51
N ARG A 113 -5.77 9.12 17.06
CA ARG A 113 -4.95 8.07 17.68
C ARG A 113 -4.10 7.31 16.66
N PHE A 114 -4.48 7.34 15.38
CA PHE A 114 -3.83 6.62 14.29
C PHE A 114 -3.52 7.56 13.11
N PRO A 115 -2.64 8.57 13.32
CA PRO A 115 -2.40 9.63 12.35
C PRO A 115 -1.84 9.10 11.02
N LEU A 116 -1.13 7.97 11.03
CA LEU A 116 -0.53 7.41 9.82
C LEU A 116 -1.58 6.86 8.84
N VAL A 117 -2.79 6.55 9.30
CA VAL A 117 -3.87 6.02 8.44
C VAL A 117 -4.25 7.01 7.35
N GLU A 118 -4.41 8.30 7.68
CA GLU A 118 -4.71 9.32 6.66
C GLU A 118 -3.50 9.61 5.77
N VAL A 119 -2.27 9.52 6.31
CA VAL A 119 -1.04 9.68 5.52
C VAL A 119 -0.94 8.57 4.48
N PHE A 120 -1.15 7.32 4.89
CA PHE A 120 -1.11 6.13 4.06
C PHE A 120 -2.18 6.16 2.98
N ARG A 121 -3.44 6.42 3.36
CA ARG A 121 -4.58 6.60 2.44
C ARG A 121 -4.30 7.66 1.37
N ARG A 122 -3.68 8.78 1.74
CA ARG A 122 -3.31 9.84 0.79
C ARG A 122 -2.13 9.44 -0.10
N GLY A 123 -1.12 8.78 0.47
CA GLY A 123 0.03 8.28 -0.29
C GLY A 123 -0.38 7.27 -1.34
N ASP A 124 -1.25 6.32 -0.97
CA ASP A 124 -1.85 5.37 -1.89
C ASP A 124 -2.72 6.06 -2.95
N LEU A 125 -3.64 6.93 -2.55
CA LEU A 125 -4.50 7.66 -3.50
C LEU A 125 -3.70 8.45 -4.55
N VAL A 126 -2.55 9.03 -4.18
CA VAL A 126 -1.66 9.68 -5.14
C VAL A 126 -1.17 8.68 -6.20
N ASP A 127 -0.77 7.48 -5.79
CA ASP A 127 -0.30 6.47 -6.73
C ASP A 127 -1.43 5.84 -7.54
N PHE A 128 -2.48 5.37 -6.86
CA PHE A 128 -3.67 4.72 -7.41
C PHE A 128 -4.36 5.60 -8.47
N SER A 129 -4.40 6.92 -8.24
CA SER A 129 -4.93 7.88 -9.23
C SER A 129 -3.95 8.23 -10.36
N LEU A 130 -2.82 7.52 -10.47
CA LEU A 130 -1.71 7.82 -11.38
C LEU A 130 -1.16 9.24 -11.24
N GLY A 131 -1.34 9.88 -10.08
CA GLY A 131 -0.94 11.26 -9.80
C GLY A 131 -1.94 12.32 -10.23
N LEU A 132 -3.17 11.95 -10.62
CA LEU A 132 -4.26 12.90 -10.88
C LEU A 132 -4.67 13.63 -9.59
N VAL A 133 -4.76 12.88 -8.48
CA VAL A 133 -4.88 13.43 -7.13
C VAL A 133 -3.48 13.60 -6.57
N THR A 134 -3.13 14.80 -6.13
CA THR A 134 -1.77 15.08 -5.62
C THR A 134 -1.68 15.10 -4.10
N CYS A 135 -2.81 15.24 -3.41
CA CYS A 135 -2.86 15.40 -1.96
C CYS A 135 -1.88 16.49 -1.46
N GLY A 136 -1.68 17.57 -2.21
CA GLY A 136 -0.76 18.66 -1.83
C GLY A 136 0.71 18.43 -2.17
N LEU A 137 1.09 17.27 -2.73
CA LEU A 137 2.44 17.05 -3.24
C LEU A 137 2.67 17.83 -4.55
N PRO A 138 3.89 18.37 -4.78
CA PRO A 138 4.24 18.97 -6.06
C PRO A 138 4.18 17.95 -7.20
N ARG A 139 3.51 18.27 -8.31
CA ARG A 139 3.47 17.40 -9.51
C ARG A 139 4.85 17.05 -10.05
N SER A 140 5.84 17.94 -9.88
CA SER A 140 7.23 17.65 -10.25
C SER A 140 7.84 16.54 -9.40
N TYR A 141 7.51 16.48 -8.10
CA TYR A 141 7.96 15.39 -7.22
C TYR A 141 7.30 14.06 -7.60
N ILE A 142 5.97 14.05 -7.79
CA ILE A 142 5.22 12.85 -8.22
C ILE A 142 5.81 12.28 -9.52
N ARG A 143 6.07 13.14 -10.51
CA ARG A 143 6.71 12.71 -11.77
C ARG A 143 8.09 12.10 -11.57
N ARG A 144 8.94 12.66 -10.72
CA ARG A 144 10.27 12.09 -10.44
C ARG A 144 10.18 10.74 -9.74
N VAL A 145 9.27 10.58 -8.77
CA VAL A 145 9.04 9.31 -8.07
C VAL A 145 8.52 8.25 -9.06
N LYS A 146 7.54 8.58 -9.90
CA LYS A 146 7.03 7.66 -10.93
C LYS A 146 8.06 7.32 -12.01
N HIS A 147 8.95 8.24 -12.34
CA HIS A 147 10.07 7.98 -13.26
C HIS A 147 11.09 7.02 -12.63
N ARG A 148 11.41 7.21 -11.36
CA ARG A 148 12.33 6.34 -10.62
C ARG A 148 11.77 4.93 -10.42
N PHE A 149 10.46 4.82 -10.18
CA PHE A 149 9.76 3.56 -9.98
C PHE A 149 8.62 3.41 -10.99
N PRO A 150 8.92 2.97 -12.23
CA PRO A 150 7.92 2.84 -13.29
C PRO A 150 6.75 1.93 -12.89
N ASN A 151 5.55 2.17 -13.44
CA ASN A 151 4.34 1.41 -13.11
C ASN A 151 4.49 -0.10 -13.30
N ALA A 152 5.30 -0.52 -14.30
CA ALA A 152 5.61 -1.92 -14.60
C ALA A 152 4.37 -2.84 -14.65
N GLY A 153 3.24 -2.33 -15.18
CA GLY A 153 2.02 -3.09 -15.39
C GLY A 153 1.09 -3.18 -14.17
N PHE A 154 1.45 -2.63 -13.01
CA PHE A 154 0.69 -2.77 -11.77
C PHE A 154 -0.78 -2.37 -11.91
N HIS A 155 -1.07 -1.16 -12.41
CA HIS A 155 -2.48 -0.70 -12.50
C HIS A 155 -3.27 -1.47 -13.55
N LYS A 156 -2.61 -1.91 -14.63
CA LYS A 156 -3.24 -2.80 -15.61
C LYS A 156 -3.64 -4.12 -14.97
N ARG A 157 -2.79 -4.67 -14.09
CA ARG A 157 -3.07 -5.90 -13.35
C ARG A 157 -4.25 -5.73 -12.39
N LEU A 158 -4.32 -4.62 -11.65
CA LEU A 158 -5.47 -4.33 -10.77
C LEU A 158 -6.80 -4.32 -11.55
N VAL A 159 -6.84 -3.67 -12.71
CA VAL A 159 -8.05 -3.65 -13.57
C VAL A 159 -8.41 -5.07 -14.03
N GLN A 160 -7.44 -5.90 -14.40
CA GLN A 160 -7.71 -7.29 -14.80
C GLN A 160 -8.30 -8.13 -13.66
N LEU A 161 -7.78 -7.94 -12.44
CA LEU A 161 -8.26 -8.64 -11.25
C LEU A 161 -9.67 -8.20 -10.87
N GLU A 162 -9.95 -6.89 -10.91
CA GLU A 162 -11.29 -6.34 -10.65
C GLU A 162 -12.32 -6.86 -11.64
N LEU A 163 -12.01 -6.86 -12.94
CA LEU A 163 -12.89 -7.41 -13.98
C LEU A 163 -13.16 -8.91 -13.79
N GLY A 164 -12.13 -9.69 -13.41
CA GLY A 164 -12.29 -11.10 -13.08
C GLY A 164 -13.17 -11.33 -11.85
N TRP A 165 -12.98 -10.53 -10.80
CA TRP A 165 -13.79 -10.58 -9.59
C TRP A 165 -15.25 -10.26 -9.86
N PHE A 166 -15.51 -9.20 -10.61
CA PHE A 166 -16.86 -8.73 -10.95
C PHE A 166 -17.71 -9.83 -11.59
N ALA A 167 -17.12 -10.63 -12.49
CA ALA A 167 -17.81 -11.72 -13.16
C ALA A 167 -18.36 -12.79 -12.19
N GLY A 168 -17.68 -13.01 -11.06
CA GLY A 168 -18.13 -13.94 -10.01
C GLY A 168 -18.93 -13.29 -8.87
N HIS A 169 -18.86 -11.97 -8.71
CA HIS A 169 -19.40 -11.24 -7.54
C HIS A 169 -20.18 -9.98 -7.92
N PRO A 170 -21.26 -10.07 -8.72
CA PRO A 170 -21.96 -8.89 -9.24
C PRO A 170 -22.61 -8.01 -8.16
N LEU A 171 -22.93 -8.57 -6.98
CA LEU A 171 -23.52 -7.84 -5.86
C LEU A 171 -22.48 -7.23 -4.91
N ASN A 172 -21.20 -7.57 -5.05
CA ASN A 172 -20.10 -7.01 -4.29
C ASN A 172 -18.89 -6.74 -5.21
N PRO A 173 -19.03 -5.82 -6.17
CA PRO A 173 -18.09 -5.69 -7.28
C PRO A 173 -16.73 -5.09 -6.88
N ALA A 174 -16.68 -4.37 -5.76
CA ALA A 174 -15.50 -3.61 -5.34
C ALA A 174 -15.29 -3.71 -3.81
N PRO A 175 -14.92 -4.90 -3.29
CA PRO A 175 -14.87 -5.20 -1.85
C PRO A 175 -13.81 -4.39 -1.08
N VAL A 176 -12.85 -3.82 -1.81
CA VAL A 176 -11.71 -3.07 -1.29
C VAL A 176 -12.06 -1.64 -0.88
N PHE A 177 -13.14 -1.05 -1.40
CA PHE A 177 -13.51 0.33 -1.05
C PHE A 177 -14.24 0.41 0.29
N LYS A 178 -13.93 1.46 1.04
CA LYS A 178 -14.60 1.80 2.30
C LYS A 178 -15.26 3.18 2.21
N TRP A 179 -16.45 3.31 2.80
CA TRP A 179 -17.23 4.54 2.86
C TRP A 179 -16.79 5.48 4.00
#